data_AF-A0A1S3LBS6-F1
#
_entry.id   AF-A0A1S3LBS6-F1
#
_cell.length_a   1.000
_cell.length_b   1.000
_cell.length_c   1.000
_cell.angle_alpha   90.00
_cell.angle_beta   90.00
_cell.angle_gamma   90.00
#
_symmetry.space_group_name_H-M   'P 1'
#
loop_
_entity.id
_entity.type
_entity.pdbx_description
1 polymer ?
#
loop_
_entity_poly.entity_id
_entity_poly.type
_entity_poly.pdbx_seq_one_letter_code
_entity_poly.pdbx_strand_id
1 'polypeptide(L)'
;MLSPPDAPPACPHCKDSLVAAPPARTGSGGCEGRPGMASCRVAVAPLAASDPPLRVEHRHEVRQVQPESRDVSERLVQLQRCMNSLQEPGVPRGRVGQGGDTLGAILALMAAVLTECDLHCHSQALRAMARRLEGAAVGREGEKDLILLLRSITQHPPTVVPSARLHPQDCAEIYRLGIKENGIYTIQPDPRRPAVEAECDMETAGGGWTVFQHRRDGSVDFNRTWQEYREGFGSPQGEYWLGNAALHALTNTGQHLLRIQLEDWHQQKRQATYNTFRVAAEAQRYRLTAREYSGDAGNALSYSKRYNHDGRAFSTNDRDHDRYTSGNCAEYYGAGWWFDACLASNLNGLFYHGRYSGLTNGIYWGTWYILTDSHSGERYSFKSVEMKTRPRNF
;
A
#
# COMPACT_ATOMS: atom_id res chain seq x y z
N MET A 1 16.03 7.89 58.16
CA MET A 1 16.89 8.68 57.28
C MET A 1 17.87 7.73 56.62
N LEU A 2 17.60 7.35 55.37
CA LEU A 2 18.48 6.53 54.54
C LEU A 2 18.50 7.18 53.17
N SER A 3 19.65 7.73 52.80
CA SER A 3 19.92 8.30 51.48
C SER A 3 20.00 7.16 50.44
N PRO A 4 19.49 7.35 49.21
CA PRO A 4 19.70 6.38 48.14
C PRO A 4 21.08 6.59 47.46
N PRO A 5 21.65 5.53 46.86
CA PRO A 5 22.95 5.59 46.20
C PRO A 5 22.86 6.27 44.82
N ASP A 6 23.96 6.95 44.48
CA ASP A 6 24.17 7.80 43.32
C ASP A 6 23.82 7.16 41.97
N ALA A 7 23.09 7.92 41.15
CA ALA A 7 22.94 7.65 39.72
C ALA A 7 24.28 7.91 39.00
N PRO A 8 24.68 7.08 38.01
CA PRO A 8 25.90 7.33 37.25
C PRO A 8 25.76 8.60 36.39
N PRO A 9 26.84 9.36 36.15
CA PRO A 9 26.78 10.64 35.47
C PRO A 9 26.39 10.46 33.99
N ALA A 10 25.45 11.27 33.53
CA ALA A 10 25.10 11.37 32.13
C ALA A 10 26.32 11.85 31.32
N CYS A 11 26.82 11.00 30.42
CA CYS A 11 27.95 11.30 29.55
C CYS A 11 27.52 12.31 28.46
N PRO A 12 28.09 13.54 28.39
CA PRO A 12 27.61 14.58 27.47
C PRO A 12 28.04 14.38 26.00
N HIS A 13 28.89 13.38 25.69
CA HIS A 13 29.59 13.27 24.41
C HIS A 13 29.00 12.26 23.39
N CYS A 14 27.88 11.59 23.67
CA CYS A 14 27.35 10.54 22.78
C CYS A 14 26.42 11.04 21.65
N LYS A 15 26.26 12.36 21.45
CA LYS A 15 25.28 12.88 20.48
C LYS A 15 25.72 12.80 19.01
N ASP A 16 27.02 12.78 18.74
CA ASP A 16 27.55 12.84 17.37
C ASP A 16 27.71 11.46 16.70
N SER A 17 27.52 10.36 17.43
CA SER A 17 27.63 8.99 16.89
C SER A 17 26.29 8.38 16.45
N LEU A 18 25.23 9.18 16.32
CA LEU A 18 23.86 8.70 16.05
C LEU A 18 23.26 9.27 14.75
N VAL A 19 23.97 10.17 14.07
CA VAL A 19 23.54 10.82 12.82
C VAL A 19 24.65 10.80 11.75
N ALA A 20 24.27 10.68 10.47
CA ALA A 20 25.22 10.56 9.37
C ALA A 20 24.97 11.63 8.29
N ALA A 21 26.07 12.22 7.81
CA ALA A 21 26.12 13.07 6.64
C ALA A 21 27.39 12.77 5.82
N PRO A 22 27.36 12.85 4.48
CA PRO A 22 28.55 12.76 3.65
C PRO A 22 29.56 13.88 3.99
N PRO A 23 30.87 13.69 3.74
CA PRO A 23 31.83 14.78 3.80
C PRO A 23 31.51 15.85 2.75
N ALA A 24 31.69 17.13 3.10
CA ALA A 24 31.47 18.24 2.17
C ALA A 24 32.49 18.18 1.03
N ARG A 25 32.03 18.21 -0.23
CA ARG A 25 32.91 18.40 -1.39
C ARG A 25 33.45 19.83 -1.36
N THR A 26 34.71 20.01 -0.97
CA THR A 26 35.43 21.27 -1.19
C THR A 26 35.84 21.35 -2.66
N GLY A 27 35.00 22.02 -3.47
CA GLY A 27 35.29 22.35 -4.87
C GLY A 27 35.37 23.86 -5.06
N SER A 28 36.56 24.33 -5.44
CA SER A 28 36.88 25.70 -5.84
C SER A 28 35.98 26.20 -6.99
N GLY A 29 35.57 27.47 -6.91
CA GLY A 29 34.53 28.06 -7.76
C GLY A 29 34.93 28.41 -9.20
N GLY A 30 33.90 28.85 -9.92
CA GLY A 30 33.99 29.48 -11.24
C GLY A 30 32.57 29.78 -11.76
N CYS A 31 32.06 30.97 -11.48
CA CYS A 31 30.82 31.50 -12.06
C CYS A 31 31.12 32.18 -13.41
N GLU A 32 30.27 31.98 -14.42
CA GLU A 32 30.11 32.95 -15.51
C GLU A 32 28.65 32.94 -16.03
N GLY A 33 28.03 34.13 -16.09
CA GLY A 33 26.71 34.39 -16.69
C GLY A 33 26.78 34.43 -18.23
N ARG A 34 25.72 34.69 -19.01
CA ARG A 34 24.57 35.61 -18.87
C ARG A 34 23.60 35.39 -20.11
N PRO A 35 22.64 36.28 -20.51
CA PRO A 35 21.18 36.01 -20.61
C PRO A 35 20.51 36.18 -22.01
N GLY A 36 19.18 35.98 -22.13
CA GLY A 36 18.37 36.49 -23.27
C GLY A 36 16.89 36.05 -23.37
N MET A 37 15.99 37.02 -23.61
CA MET A 37 14.50 37.00 -23.74
C MET A 37 13.99 36.21 -24.99
N ALA A 38 12.70 35.89 -25.26
CA ALA A 38 11.46 36.67 -25.19
C ALA A 38 10.19 35.81 -25.36
N SER A 39 9.05 36.41 -24.99
CA SER A 39 7.66 35.93 -25.04
C SER A 39 6.99 36.23 -26.38
N CYS A 40 6.01 35.41 -26.80
CA CYS A 40 4.90 35.82 -27.67
C CYS A 40 3.57 35.21 -27.18
N ARG A 41 2.62 36.08 -26.81
CA ARG A 41 1.18 35.82 -26.66
C ARG A 41 0.47 36.35 -27.91
N VAL A 42 -0.61 35.70 -28.34
CA VAL A 42 -1.74 36.34 -29.03
C VAL A 42 -3.05 35.79 -28.46
N ALA A 43 -3.95 36.71 -28.09
CA ALA A 43 -5.37 36.54 -27.76
C ALA A 43 -6.17 37.26 -28.90
N VAL A 44 -7.44 37.07 -29.26
CA VAL A 44 -8.78 37.08 -28.60
C VAL A 44 -9.78 36.76 -29.77
N ALA A 45 -10.69 35.77 -29.72
CA ALA A 45 -12.14 35.79 -29.39
C ALA A 45 -13.12 36.42 -30.46
N PRO A 46 -14.47 36.38 -30.31
CA PRO A 46 -15.40 35.43 -30.96
C PRO A 46 -16.59 36.14 -31.68
N LEU A 47 -17.66 35.41 -32.08
CA LEU A 47 -19.09 35.80 -32.32
C LEU A 47 -19.73 34.66 -33.17
N ALA A 48 -21.02 34.31 -33.20
CA ALA A 48 -22.23 34.54 -32.42
C ALA A 48 -23.27 33.45 -32.84
N ALA A 49 -24.32 33.26 -32.04
CA ALA A 49 -25.41 32.29 -32.24
C ALA A 49 -26.61 32.86 -33.04
N SER A 50 -27.44 31.97 -33.60
CA SER A 50 -28.89 32.17 -33.78
C SER A 50 -29.61 30.87 -34.24
N ASP A 51 -30.75 30.56 -33.60
CA ASP A 51 -31.69 29.41 -33.74
C ASP A 51 -32.62 29.48 -34.99
N PRO A 52 -33.78 28.76 -35.05
CA PRO A 52 -34.04 27.40 -35.58
C PRO A 52 -35.01 27.46 -36.82
N PRO A 53 -35.61 26.36 -37.37
CA PRO A 53 -36.86 25.79 -36.82
C PRO A 53 -37.27 24.32 -37.22
N LEU A 54 -38.36 23.86 -36.56
CA LEU A 54 -39.47 22.99 -37.01
C LEU A 54 -39.43 21.43 -37.00
N ARG A 55 -40.48 20.90 -36.35
CA ARG A 55 -40.98 19.52 -36.18
C ARG A 55 -41.65 18.98 -37.45
N VAL A 56 -41.56 17.66 -37.66
CA VAL A 56 -42.60 16.83 -38.30
C VAL A 56 -42.67 15.46 -37.59
N GLU A 57 -43.88 15.03 -37.23
CA GLU A 57 -44.21 13.72 -36.65
C GLU A 57 -44.37 12.64 -37.74
N HIS A 58 -43.98 11.40 -37.44
CA HIS A 58 -44.63 10.22 -38.02
C HIS A 58 -44.80 9.09 -37.01
N ARG A 59 -46.01 8.53 -37.02
CA ARG A 59 -46.57 7.49 -36.16
C ARG A 59 -46.44 6.14 -36.88
N HIS A 60 -46.02 5.09 -36.16
CA HIS A 60 -46.29 3.70 -36.55
C HIS A 60 -46.61 2.86 -35.31
N GLU A 61 -47.79 2.21 -35.35
CA GLU A 61 -48.27 1.22 -34.39
C GLU A 61 -47.57 -0.12 -34.57
N VAL A 62 -47.20 -0.78 -33.46
CA VAL A 62 -46.92 -2.23 -33.43
C VAL A 62 -47.57 -2.86 -32.19
N ARG A 63 -48.22 -3.99 -32.46
CA ARG A 63 -49.08 -4.88 -31.65
C ARG A 63 -48.49 -5.29 -30.29
N GLN A 64 -49.31 -5.28 -29.25
CA GLN A 64 -49.02 -5.89 -27.94
C GLN A 64 -49.22 -7.42 -27.97
N VAL A 65 -48.25 -8.16 -27.44
CA VAL A 65 -48.38 -9.55 -26.99
C VAL A 65 -47.91 -9.60 -25.54
N GLN A 66 -48.75 -10.10 -24.63
CA GLN A 66 -48.41 -10.31 -23.22
C GLN A 66 -47.68 -11.64 -23.05
N PRO A 67 -46.62 -11.73 -22.22
CA PRO A 67 -46.12 -13.00 -21.69
C PRO A 67 -46.61 -13.21 -20.25
N GLU A 68 -47.17 -14.39 -19.99
CA GLU A 68 -47.56 -14.88 -18.67
C GLU A 68 -46.35 -14.93 -17.73
N SER A 69 -46.42 -14.18 -16.62
CA SER A 69 -45.48 -14.30 -15.50
C SER A 69 -45.80 -15.57 -14.70
N ARG A 70 -45.07 -16.66 -14.95
CA ARG A 70 -44.91 -17.69 -13.92
C ARG A 70 -43.75 -17.29 -13.01
N ASP A 71 -44.06 -17.30 -11.73
CA ASP A 71 -43.50 -16.49 -10.66
C ASP A 71 -42.01 -16.75 -10.39
N VAL A 72 -41.20 -15.69 -10.54
CA VAL A 72 -39.77 -15.64 -10.20
C VAL A 72 -39.54 -15.98 -8.71
N SER A 73 -40.54 -15.74 -7.87
CA SER A 73 -40.51 -16.07 -6.45
C SER A 73 -40.42 -17.58 -6.20
N GLU A 74 -41.14 -18.42 -6.95
CA GLU A 74 -41.11 -19.87 -6.77
C GLU A 74 -39.72 -20.46 -7.09
N ARG A 75 -39.02 -19.87 -8.06
CA ARG A 75 -37.70 -20.33 -8.51
C ARG A 75 -36.57 -19.92 -7.56
N LEU A 76 -36.67 -18.74 -6.95
CA LEU A 76 -35.79 -18.31 -5.85
C LEU A 76 -35.96 -19.19 -4.60
N VAL A 77 -37.19 -19.59 -4.29
CA VAL A 77 -37.47 -20.51 -3.18
C VAL A 77 -36.89 -21.91 -3.45
N GLN A 78 -36.89 -22.36 -4.71
CA GLN A 78 -36.27 -23.62 -5.10
C GLN A 78 -34.73 -23.58 -4.99
N LEU A 79 -34.11 -22.46 -5.36
CA LEU A 79 -32.67 -22.24 -5.20
C LEU A 79 -32.26 -22.23 -3.73
N GLN A 80 -33.04 -21.55 -2.88
CA GLN A 80 -32.83 -21.50 -1.42
C GLN A 80 -32.95 -22.89 -0.78
N ARG A 81 -33.91 -23.72 -1.21
CA ARG A 81 -34.04 -25.11 -0.76
C ARG A 81 -32.86 -25.98 -1.19
N CYS A 82 -32.34 -25.76 -2.39
CA CYS A 82 -31.19 -26.51 -2.90
C CYS A 82 -29.92 -26.18 -2.09
N MET A 83 -29.68 -24.90 -1.78
CA MET A 83 -28.58 -24.49 -0.90
C MET A 83 -28.72 -25.03 0.53
N ASN A 84 -29.94 -25.08 1.09
CA ASN A 84 -30.16 -25.62 2.44
C ASN A 84 -30.04 -27.15 2.52
N SER A 85 -30.27 -27.88 1.42
CA SER A 85 -30.12 -29.34 1.39
C SER A 85 -28.66 -29.82 1.44
N LEU A 86 -27.70 -28.93 1.17
CA LEU A 86 -26.26 -29.20 1.26
C LEU A 86 -25.70 -29.01 2.68
N GLN A 87 -26.56 -28.72 3.66
CA GLN A 87 -26.19 -28.40 5.04
C GLN A 87 -26.51 -29.51 6.07
N GLU A 88 -27.03 -30.67 5.66
CA GLU A 88 -27.29 -31.80 6.57
C GLU A 88 -26.01 -32.60 6.88
N PRO A 89 -25.60 -32.74 8.16
CA PRO A 89 -24.44 -33.50 8.54
C PRO A 89 -24.80 -34.96 8.82
N GLY A 90 -24.44 -35.88 7.91
CA GLY A 90 -24.30 -37.29 8.24
C GLY A 90 -24.65 -38.27 7.13
N VAL A 91 -23.64 -39.06 6.69
CA VAL A 91 -23.64 -40.48 6.21
C VAL A 91 -22.43 -40.70 5.26
N PRO A 92 -21.74 -41.87 5.28
CA PRO A 92 -20.28 -41.92 5.33
C PRO A 92 -19.53 -42.11 3.99
N ARG A 93 -18.24 -41.76 4.05
CA ARG A 93 -17.20 -41.85 3.00
C ARG A 93 -17.18 -43.18 2.23
N GLY A 94 -17.53 -43.11 0.95
CA GLY A 94 -17.07 -44.02 -0.10
C GLY A 94 -16.01 -43.34 -0.97
N ARG A 95 -14.88 -44.01 -1.20
CA ARG A 95 -13.71 -43.55 -1.95
C ARG A 95 -14.08 -43.16 -3.40
N VAL A 96 -13.75 -41.93 -3.83
CA VAL A 96 -13.01 -41.56 -5.06
C VAL A 96 -12.62 -40.07 -4.90
N GLY A 97 -11.37 -39.74 -5.19
CA GLY A 97 -10.85 -38.37 -5.05
C GLY A 97 -11.25 -37.47 -6.22
N GLN A 98 -11.62 -36.23 -5.91
CA GLN A 98 -11.46 -35.02 -6.73
C GLN A 98 -12.01 -33.82 -5.95
N GLY A 99 -11.13 -33.03 -5.35
CA GLY A 99 -11.48 -31.77 -4.67
C GLY A 99 -11.67 -30.57 -5.61
N GLY A 100 -11.88 -30.81 -6.92
CA GLY A 100 -12.02 -29.76 -7.93
C GLY A 100 -13.40 -29.69 -8.60
N ASP A 101 -14.29 -30.64 -8.33
CA ASP A 101 -15.50 -30.84 -9.14
C ASP A 101 -16.72 -30.04 -8.64
N THR A 102 -16.78 -29.75 -7.34
CA THR A 102 -17.88 -29.00 -6.73
C THR A 102 -17.83 -27.51 -7.04
N LEU A 103 -16.65 -26.89 -7.02
CA LEU A 103 -16.50 -25.47 -7.36
C LEU A 103 -16.70 -25.23 -8.86
N GLY A 104 -16.21 -26.15 -9.71
CA GLY A 104 -16.46 -26.13 -11.15
C GLY A 104 -17.95 -26.25 -11.47
N ALA A 105 -18.69 -27.10 -10.76
CA ALA A 105 -20.13 -27.22 -10.90
C ALA A 105 -20.88 -25.96 -10.43
N ILE A 106 -20.46 -25.33 -9.32
CA ILE A 106 -21.04 -24.07 -8.83
C ILE A 106 -20.79 -22.93 -9.83
N LEU A 107 -19.58 -22.85 -10.39
CA LEU A 107 -19.22 -21.85 -11.40
C LEU A 107 -19.97 -22.08 -12.71
N ALA A 108 -20.13 -23.32 -13.14
CA ALA A 108 -20.92 -23.67 -14.32
C ALA A 108 -22.41 -23.35 -14.12
N LEU A 109 -22.96 -23.59 -12.92
CA LEU A 109 -24.33 -23.22 -12.56
C LEU A 109 -24.54 -21.70 -12.52
N MET A 110 -23.62 -20.95 -11.90
CA MET A 110 -23.72 -19.48 -11.89
C MET A 110 -23.53 -18.88 -13.29
N ALA A 111 -22.59 -19.41 -14.08
CA ALA A 111 -22.38 -18.99 -15.47
C ALA A 111 -23.61 -19.32 -16.33
N ALA A 112 -24.16 -20.53 -16.22
CA ALA A 112 -25.37 -20.94 -16.94
C ALA A 112 -26.58 -20.05 -16.60
N VAL A 113 -26.77 -19.74 -15.31
CA VAL A 113 -27.81 -18.81 -14.85
C VAL A 113 -27.60 -17.41 -15.41
N LEU A 114 -26.35 -16.95 -15.54
CA LEU A 114 -26.00 -15.65 -16.10
C LEU A 114 -26.05 -15.60 -17.64
N THR A 115 -25.89 -16.73 -18.33
CA THR A 115 -25.93 -16.82 -19.80
C THR A 115 -27.31 -17.14 -20.36
N GLU A 116 -28.18 -17.83 -19.61
CA GLU A 116 -29.57 -18.12 -20.01
C GLU A 116 -30.57 -17.05 -19.55
N CYS A 117 -30.18 -16.18 -18.63
CA CYS A 117 -30.87 -14.92 -18.44
C CYS A 117 -30.53 -14.00 -19.62
N ASP A 118 -31.54 -13.62 -20.39
CA ASP A 118 -31.44 -12.54 -21.37
C ASP A 118 -31.10 -11.23 -20.63
N LEU A 119 -29.80 -11.02 -20.37
CA LEU A 119 -29.22 -9.91 -19.60
C LEU A 119 -29.30 -8.57 -20.37
N HIS A 120 -30.21 -8.51 -21.34
CA HIS A 120 -30.52 -7.31 -22.10
C HIS A 120 -31.38 -6.34 -21.30
N CYS A 121 -31.97 -6.76 -20.17
CA CYS A 121 -32.83 -5.91 -19.37
C CYS A 121 -32.67 -6.13 -17.85
N HIS A 122 -31.51 -5.84 -17.24
CA HIS A 122 -31.44 -5.18 -15.90
C HIS A 122 -30.01 -4.92 -15.36
N SER A 123 -29.77 -3.65 -15.05
CA SER A 123 -28.70 -3.03 -14.24
C SER A 123 -27.25 -3.12 -14.74
N GLN A 124 -26.59 -1.95 -14.85
CA GLN A 124 -25.12 -1.84 -14.93
C GLN A 124 -24.42 -2.61 -13.78
N ALA A 125 -25.10 -2.81 -12.66
CA ALA A 125 -24.61 -3.56 -11.51
C ALA A 125 -24.32 -5.04 -11.82
N LEU A 126 -25.22 -5.73 -12.55
CA LEU A 126 -25.02 -7.13 -12.93
C LEU A 126 -23.88 -7.31 -13.94
N ARG A 127 -23.74 -6.40 -14.90
CA ARG A 127 -22.58 -6.39 -15.82
C ARG A 127 -21.27 -6.08 -15.11
N ALA A 128 -21.28 -5.20 -14.10
CA ALA A 128 -20.12 -4.94 -13.27
C ALA A 128 -19.76 -6.18 -12.41
N MET A 129 -20.76 -6.86 -11.83
CA MET A 129 -20.55 -8.10 -11.09
C MET A 129 -20.00 -9.25 -11.95
N ALA A 130 -20.50 -9.43 -13.17
CA ALA A 130 -19.98 -10.44 -14.10
C ALA A 130 -18.51 -10.18 -14.46
N ARG A 131 -18.15 -8.93 -14.79
CA ARG A 131 -16.73 -8.56 -15.03
C ARG A 131 -15.85 -8.74 -13.79
N ARG A 132 -16.39 -8.51 -12.59
CA ARG A 132 -15.68 -8.77 -11.32
C ARG A 132 -15.38 -10.26 -11.14
N LEU A 133 -16.36 -11.12 -11.42
CA LEU A 133 -16.22 -12.58 -11.36
C LEU A 133 -15.18 -13.09 -12.37
N GLU A 134 -15.25 -12.60 -13.61
CA GLU A 134 -14.27 -12.93 -14.65
C GLU A 134 -12.85 -12.47 -14.27
N GLY A 135 -12.69 -11.26 -13.72
CA GLY A 135 -11.38 -10.74 -13.29
C GLY A 135 -10.78 -11.50 -12.11
N ALA A 136 -11.58 -11.87 -11.11
CA ALA A 136 -11.13 -12.63 -9.93
C ALA A 136 -10.64 -14.05 -10.29
N ALA A 137 -11.18 -14.66 -11.36
CA ALA A 137 -10.83 -16.01 -11.78
C ALA A 137 -9.49 -16.12 -12.54
N VAL A 138 -8.86 -15.00 -12.92
CA VAL A 138 -7.67 -14.99 -13.80
C VAL A 138 -6.33 -14.89 -13.02
N GLY A 139 -6.37 -14.74 -11.70
CA GLY A 139 -5.17 -14.57 -10.85
C GLY A 139 -4.49 -15.89 -10.42
N ARG A 140 -3.19 -15.81 -10.10
CA ARG A 140 -2.40 -16.92 -9.52
C ARG A 140 -2.94 -17.42 -8.16
N GLU A 141 -3.70 -16.58 -7.45
CA GLU A 141 -4.37 -16.85 -6.17
C GLU A 141 -5.91 -16.76 -6.31
N GLY A 142 -6.46 -17.12 -7.47
CA GLY A 142 -7.86 -16.88 -7.85
C GLY A 142 -8.94 -17.38 -6.86
N GLU A 143 -8.63 -18.36 -6.01
CA GLU A 143 -9.53 -18.81 -4.94
C GLU A 143 -9.74 -17.72 -3.86
N LYS A 144 -8.67 -17.02 -3.42
CA LYS A 144 -8.78 -15.96 -2.41
C LYS A 144 -9.47 -14.72 -2.97
N ASP A 145 -9.15 -14.35 -4.21
CA ASP A 145 -9.80 -13.23 -4.90
C ASP A 145 -11.30 -13.52 -5.14
N LEU A 146 -11.67 -14.77 -5.42
CA LEU A 146 -13.06 -15.19 -5.53
C LEU A 146 -13.78 -15.14 -4.17
N ILE A 147 -13.14 -15.59 -3.09
CA ILE A 147 -13.70 -15.49 -1.73
C ILE A 147 -13.90 -14.02 -1.33
N LEU A 148 -12.95 -13.15 -1.62
CA LEU A 148 -13.06 -11.71 -1.40
C LEU A 148 -14.28 -11.13 -2.11
N LEU A 149 -14.48 -11.50 -3.37
CA LEU A 149 -15.61 -11.04 -4.18
C LEU A 149 -16.95 -11.55 -3.63
N LEU A 150 -17.06 -12.84 -3.33
CA LEU A 150 -18.28 -13.45 -2.78
C LEU A 150 -18.67 -12.83 -1.43
N ARG A 151 -17.71 -12.55 -0.55
CA ARG A 151 -17.96 -11.85 0.73
C ARG A 151 -18.36 -10.39 0.53
N SER A 152 -17.75 -9.69 -0.42
CA SER A 152 -18.14 -8.32 -0.79
C SER A 152 -19.61 -8.26 -1.23
N ILE A 153 -20.07 -9.22 -2.03
CA ILE A 153 -21.45 -9.29 -2.55
C ILE A 153 -22.45 -9.64 -1.43
N THR A 154 -22.12 -10.60 -0.57
CA THR A 154 -23.03 -11.09 0.48
C THR A 154 -23.21 -10.12 1.66
N GLN A 155 -22.28 -9.19 1.88
CA GLN A 155 -22.33 -8.24 2.99
C GLN A 155 -22.98 -6.89 2.67
N HIS A 156 -23.26 -6.59 1.39
CA HIS A 156 -23.91 -5.35 0.98
C HIS A 156 -25.33 -5.65 0.47
N PRO A 157 -26.40 -5.08 1.06
CA PRO A 157 -27.73 -5.18 0.47
C PRO A 157 -27.74 -4.59 -0.94
N PRO A 158 -28.58 -5.09 -1.87
CA PRO A 158 -28.61 -4.70 -3.30
C PRO A 158 -29.01 -3.23 -3.56
N THR A 159 -29.12 -2.42 -2.52
CA THR A 159 -29.48 -1.00 -2.53
C THR A 159 -28.27 -0.06 -2.57
N VAL A 160 -27.05 -0.56 -2.39
CA VAL A 160 -25.82 0.25 -2.47
C VAL A 160 -25.29 0.23 -3.91
N VAL A 161 -25.06 1.43 -4.48
CA VAL A 161 -24.44 1.58 -5.80
C VAL A 161 -23.15 0.76 -5.82
N PRO A 162 -22.92 -0.11 -6.83
CA PRO A 162 -21.71 -0.91 -6.90
C PRO A 162 -20.49 0.01 -6.82
N SER A 163 -19.63 -0.24 -5.84
CA SER A 163 -18.33 0.43 -5.75
C SER A 163 -17.63 0.32 -7.11
N ALA A 164 -17.12 1.44 -7.63
CA ALA A 164 -16.36 1.44 -8.88
C ALA A 164 -15.06 0.61 -8.80
N ARG A 165 -14.64 0.22 -7.59
CA ARG A 165 -13.47 -0.61 -7.34
C ARG A 165 -13.81 -2.09 -7.45
N LEU A 166 -13.01 -2.81 -8.23
CA LEU A 166 -13.15 -4.26 -8.40
C LEU A 166 -12.61 -5.01 -7.17
N HIS A 167 -11.56 -4.46 -6.53
CA HIS A 167 -10.88 -5.02 -5.37
C HIS A 167 -11.01 -4.09 -4.14
N PRO A 168 -10.84 -4.63 -2.91
CA PRO A 168 -10.80 -3.84 -1.68
C PRO A 168 -9.71 -2.77 -1.71
N GLN A 169 -9.92 -1.63 -1.06
CA GLN A 169 -8.95 -0.53 -1.02
C GLN A 169 -7.65 -0.91 -0.33
N ASP A 170 -7.76 -1.63 0.78
CA ASP A 170 -6.66 -1.99 1.67
C ASP A 170 -6.99 -3.27 2.47
N CYS A 171 -6.03 -3.72 3.28
CA CYS A 171 -6.19 -4.90 4.13
C CYS A 171 -7.22 -4.69 5.24
N ALA A 172 -7.48 -3.43 5.64
CA ALA A 172 -8.51 -3.12 6.62
C ALA A 172 -9.91 -3.38 6.04
N GLU A 173 -10.17 -3.02 4.80
CA GLU A 173 -11.43 -3.38 4.13
C GLU A 173 -11.60 -4.91 4.04
N ILE A 174 -10.55 -5.64 3.68
CA ILE A 174 -10.56 -7.11 3.68
C ILE A 174 -10.89 -7.68 5.07
N TYR A 175 -10.28 -7.12 6.11
CA TYR A 175 -10.53 -7.55 7.47
C TYR A 175 -11.96 -7.29 7.92
N ARG A 176 -12.56 -6.16 7.52
CA ARG A 176 -13.98 -5.86 7.78
C ARG A 176 -14.92 -6.80 7.05
N LEU A 177 -14.50 -7.34 5.90
CA LEU A 177 -15.20 -8.45 5.22
C LEU A 177 -15.11 -9.78 6.00
N GLY A 178 -14.50 -9.80 7.18
CA GLY A 178 -14.40 -10.96 8.05
C GLY A 178 -13.28 -11.93 7.69
N ILE A 179 -12.38 -11.55 6.77
CA ILE A 179 -11.20 -12.36 6.43
C ILE A 179 -10.09 -11.98 7.41
N LYS A 180 -9.70 -12.93 8.26
CA LYS A 180 -8.83 -12.68 9.42
C LYS A 180 -7.48 -13.41 9.34
N GLU A 181 -7.22 -14.08 8.23
CA GLU A 181 -5.99 -14.83 8.03
C GLU A 181 -4.91 -13.92 7.45
N ASN A 182 -3.68 -14.05 7.94
CA ASN A 182 -2.53 -13.39 7.31
C ASN A 182 -2.33 -13.96 5.91
N GLY A 183 -1.93 -13.12 4.97
CA GLY A 183 -1.67 -13.59 3.61
C GLY A 183 -1.49 -12.46 2.63
N ILE A 184 -1.27 -12.84 1.38
CA ILE A 184 -1.15 -11.90 0.27
C ILE A 184 -2.52 -11.80 -0.39
N TYR A 185 -2.96 -10.56 -0.60
CA TYR A 185 -4.25 -10.25 -1.18
C TYR A 185 -4.12 -9.15 -2.23
N THR A 186 -5.01 -9.17 -3.20
CA THR A 186 -5.13 -8.12 -4.21
C THR A 186 -5.91 -6.94 -3.64
N ILE A 187 -5.29 -5.75 -3.61
CA ILE A 187 -5.90 -4.50 -3.18
C ILE A 187 -5.86 -3.45 -4.30
N GLN A 188 -6.77 -2.48 -4.26
CA GLN A 188 -6.83 -1.37 -5.21
C GLN A 188 -6.94 -0.02 -4.46
N PRO A 189 -5.79 0.54 -4.00
CA PRO A 189 -5.77 1.79 -3.25
C PRO A 189 -6.35 3.00 -4.02
N ASP A 190 -6.00 3.15 -5.31
CA ASP A 190 -6.58 4.15 -6.22
C ASP A 190 -7.45 3.42 -7.27
N PRO A 191 -8.77 3.67 -7.35
CA PRO A 191 -9.65 3.09 -8.37
C PRO A 191 -9.20 3.32 -9.82
N ARG A 192 -8.36 4.34 -10.07
CA ARG A 192 -7.86 4.70 -11.40
C ARG A 192 -6.53 4.03 -11.75
N ARG A 193 -5.91 3.31 -10.81
CA ARG A 193 -4.68 2.55 -11.04
C ARG A 193 -4.98 1.04 -11.02
N PRO A 194 -4.12 0.22 -11.64
CA PRO A 194 -4.19 -1.22 -11.51
C PRO A 194 -4.17 -1.66 -10.05
N ALA A 195 -4.84 -2.78 -9.76
CA ALA A 195 -4.72 -3.43 -8.47
C ALA A 195 -3.30 -3.99 -8.27
N VAL A 196 -2.90 -4.12 -7.00
CA VAL A 196 -1.57 -4.59 -6.59
C VAL A 196 -1.72 -5.66 -5.51
N GLU A 197 -0.80 -6.60 -5.47
CA GLU A 197 -0.70 -7.55 -4.37
C GLU A 197 -0.03 -6.88 -3.16
N ALA A 198 -0.58 -7.11 -1.98
CA ALA A 198 0.00 -6.65 -0.72
C ALA A 198 -0.11 -7.75 0.34
N GLU A 199 0.90 -7.83 1.21
CA GLU A 199 0.83 -8.66 2.40
C GLU A 199 -0.08 -7.97 3.44
N CYS A 200 -1.09 -8.71 3.87
CA CYS A 200 -2.01 -8.31 4.92
C CYS A 200 -1.69 -9.03 6.22
N ASP A 201 -1.35 -8.26 7.24
CA ASP A 201 -1.26 -8.73 8.61
C ASP A 201 -2.59 -8.47 9.33
N MET A 202 -3.31 -9.57 9.54
CA MET A 202 -4.62 -9.65 10.14
C MET A 202 -4.59 -10.01 11.63
N GLU A 203 -3.42 -10.18 12.23
CA GLU A 203 -3.30 -10.62 13.62
C GLU A 203 -2.67 -9.56 14.52
N THR A 204 -1.58 -8.92 14.09
CA THR A 204 -0.80 -8.02 14.94
C THR A 204 -1.64 -6.82 15.37
N ALA A 205 -1.68 -6.55 16.68
CA ALA A 205 -2.35 -5.37 17.24
C ALA A 205 -3.79 -5.15 16.72
N GLY A 206 -4.54 -6.24 16.51
CA GLY A 206 -5.92 -6.22 16.03
C GLY A 206 -6.10 -6.33 14.51
N GLY A 207 -5.02 -6.52 13.74
CA GLY A 207 -5.08 -6.84 12.32
C GLY A 207 -5.44 -5.68 11.38
N GLY A 208 -5.76 -6.02 10.13
CA GLY A 208 -6.10 -5.05 9.08
C GLY A 208 -4.93 -4.20 8.60
N TRP A 209 -3.70 -4.65 8.80
CA TRP A 209 -2.52 -3.93 8.38
C TRP A 209 -2.15 -4.27 6.94
N THR A 210 -1.91 -3.24 6.14
CA THR A 210 -1.26 -3.37 4.84
C THR A 210 0.24 -3.17 5.02
N VAL A 211 1.02 -4.24 4.87
CA VAL A 211 2.47 -4.15 4.80
C VAL A 211 2.83 -3.46 3.49
N PHE A 212 3.75 -2.49 3.56
CA PHE A 212 4.18 -1.75 2.37
C PHE A 212 5.69 -1.77 2.15
N GLN A 213 6.44 -2.27 3.13
CA GLN A 213 7.88 -2.48 3.04
C GLN A 213 8.26 -3.65 3.95
N HIS A 214 9.08 -4.57 3.45
CA HIS A 214 9.66 -5.67 4.24
C HIS A 214 11.09 -5.98 3.78
N ARG A 215 12.06 -5.99 4.72
CA ARG A 215 13.42 -6.55 4.58
C ARG A 215 13.64 -7.69 5.55
N ARG A 216 14.29 -8.76 5.14
CA ARG A 216 14.58 -9.95 5.96
C ARG A 216 15.75 -10.82 5.49
N ASP A 217 16.10 -10.77 4.21
CA ASP A 217 17.07 -11.71 3.60
C ASP A 217 17.99 -11.08 2.56
N GLY A 218 17.79 -9.82 2.18
CA GLY A 218 18.60 -9.12 1.20
C GLY A 218 18.41 -9.59 -0.24
N SER A 219 17.32 -10.33 -0.53
CA SER A 219 17.03 -10.87 -1.86
C SER A 219 16.70 -9.82 -2.92
N VAL A 220 16.34 -8.60 -2.51
CA VAL A 220 15.96 -7.52 -3.42
C VAL A 220 16.85 -6.30 -3.20
N ASP A 221 17.33 -5.72 -4.31
CA ASP A 221 18.04 -4.45 -4.29
C ASP A 221 17.06 -3.29 -4.09
N PHE A 222 17.34 -2.42 -3.11
CA PHE A 222 16.57 -1.23 -2.78
C PHE A 222 17.22 0.07 -3.28
N ASN A 223 18.37 0.01 -3.96
CA ASN A 223 18.95 1.15 -4.66
C ASN A 223 18.27 1.38 -6.02
N ARG A 224 17.01 1.80 -5.97
CA ARG A 224 16.11 1.92 -7.13
C ARG A 224 15.88 3.37 -7.55
N THR A 225 15.49 3.53 -8.81
CA THR A 225 15.15 4.84 -9.40
C THR A 225 13.85 5.40 -8.83
N TRP A 226 13.58 6.69 -9.08
CA TRP A 226 12.33 7.37 -8.70
C TRP A 226 11.11 6.64 -9.25
N GLN A 227 11.18 6.22 -10.50
CA GLN A 227 10.07 5.53 -11.17
C GLN A 227 9.79 4.17 -10.53
N GLU A 228 10.83 3.40 -10.19
CA GLU A 228 10.67 2.11 -9.50
C GLU A 228 10.10 2.31 -8.08
N TYR A 229 10.59 3.30 -7.32
CA TYR A 229 10.00 3.61 -6.01
C TYR A 229 8.56 4.14 -6.11
N ARG A 230 8.19 4.80 -7.21
CA ARG A 230 6.82 5.23 -7.48
C ARG A 230 5.89 4.04 -7.67
N GLU A 231 6.26 3.12 -8.55
CA GLU A 231 5.41 1.97 -8.94
C GLU A 231 5.48 0.80 -7.95
N GLY A 232 6.57 0.69 -7.19
CA GLY A 232 6.85 -0.46 -6.35
C GLY A 232 7.76 -1.48 -7.03
N PHE A 233 8.41 -2.31 -6.22
CA PHE A 233 9.34 -3.34 -6.68
C PHE A 233 9.45 -4.45 -5.63
N GLY A 234 10.02 -5.59 -6.03
CA GLY A 234 10.08 -6.80 -5.21
C GLY A 234 8.77 -7.58 -5.25
N SER A 235 8.55 -8.44 -4.27
CA SER A 235 7.36 -9.30 -4.18
C SER A 235 6.88 -9.41 -2.72
N PRO A 236 5.57 -9.36 -2.45
CA PRO A 236 5.03 -9.54 -1.09
C PRO A 236 5.33 -10.92 -0.48
N GLN A 237 5.70 -11.92 -1.29
CA GLN A 237 6.18 -13.21 -0.80
C GLN A 237 7.62 -13.12 -0.23
N GLY A 238 8.37 -12.08 -0.60
CA GLY A 238 9.79 -11.85 -0.31
C GLY A 238 10.06 -10.50 0.35
N GLU A 239 11.10 -9.81 -0.10
CA GLU A 239 11.31 -8.38 0.19
C GLU A 239 10.63 -7.52 -0.88
N TYR A 240 10.04 -6.39 -0.46
CA TYR A 240 9.40 -5.49 -1.40
C TYR A 240 9.17 -4.09 -0.87
N TRP A 241 8.86 -3.20 -1.81
CA TRP A 241 8.31 -1.86 -1.58
C TRP A 241 7.03 -1.74 -2.40
N LEU A 242 5.89 -1.46 -1.75
CA LEU A 242 4.57 -1.41 -2.39
C LEU A 242 4.45 -0.31 -3.46
N GLY A 243 5.26 0.75 -3.36
CA GLY A 243 5.23 1.89 -4.26
C GLY A 243 4.65 3.15 -3.64
N ASN A 244 5.30 4.28 -3.88
CA ASN A 244 4.93 5.57 -3.29
C ASN A 244 3.54 6.05 -3.76
N ALA A 245 3.15 5.72 -5.00
CA ALA A 245 1.83 6.07 -5.50
C ALA A 245 0.72 5.29 -4.78
N ALA A 246 0.91 4.00 -4.53
CA ALA A 246 -0.02 3.18 -3.75
C ALA A 246 -0.07 3.66 -2.30
N LEU A 247 1.09 3.93 -1.68
CA LEU A 247 1.18 4.42 -0.30
C LEU A 247 0.54 5.81 -0.12
N HIS A 248 0.69 6.70 -1.11
CA HIS A 248 -0.04 7.96 -1.16
C HIS A 248 -1.55 7.70 -1.20
N ALA A 249 -2.04 6.87 -2.13
CA ALA A 249 -3.46 6.58 -2.27
C ALA A 249 -4.07 5.99 -0.99
N LEU A 250 -3.35 5.05 -0.34
CA LEU A 250 -3.73 4.49 0.96
C LEU A 250 -3.90 5.59 2.01
N THR A 251 -2.92 6.48 2.15
CA THR A 251 -2.84 7.42 3.27
C THR A 251 -3.42 8.82 3.00
N ASN A 252 -3.92 9.07 1.79
CA ASN A 252 -4.46 10.38 1.41
C ASN A 252 -5.85 10.67 1.99
N THR A 253 -6.58 9.62 2.38
CA THR A 253 -7.93 9.70 2.94
C THR A 253 -7.95 9.23 4.40
N GLY A 254 -8.50 10.04 5.31
CA GLY A 254 -8.57 9.70 6.72
C GLY A 254 -7.22 9.79 7.44
N GLN A 255 -7.20 9.37 8.71
CA GLN A 255 -5.97 9.24 9.50
C GLN A 255 -5.47 7.81 9.43
N HIS A 256 -4.19 7.63 9.13
CA HIS A 256 -3.54 6.33 9.10
C HIS A 256 -2.50 6.21 10.21
N LEU A 257 -2.35 5.00 10.71
CA LEU A 257 -1.28 4.60 11.61
C LEU A 257 -0.11 4.08 10.77
N LEU A 258 1.11 4.39 11.16
CA LEU A 258 2.31 3.68 10.72
C LEU A 258 2.81 2.83 11.87
N ARG A 259 3.07 1.56 11.61
CA ARG A 259 3.78 0.67 12.51
C ARG A 259 5.04 0.14 11.84
N ILE A 260 6.17 0.27 12.53
CA ILE A 260 7.47 -0.24 12.12
C ILE A 260 7.90 -1.29 13.14
N GLN A 261 8.30 -2.45 12.68
CA GLN A 261 8.87 -3.53 13.50
C GLN A 261 10.29 -3.80 13.04
N LEU A 262 11.20 -3.90 14.00
CA LEU A 262 12.64 -4.07 13.77
C LEU A 262 13.11 -5.30 14.55
N GLU A 263 13.95 -6.12 13.93
CA GLU A 263 14.64 -7.25 14.58
C GLU A 263 16.15 -7.14 14.36
N ASP A 264 16.92 -7.33 15.43
CA ASP A 264 18.37 -7.42 15.37
C ASP A 264 18.85 -8.87 15.18
N TRP A 265 20.16 -9.07 15.02
CA TRP A 265 20.77 -10.40 14.90
C TRP A 265 20.85 -11.17 16.23
N HIS A 266 20.47 -10.54 17.35
CA HIS A 266 20.34 -11.14 18.68
C HIS A 266 18.88 -11.43 19.05
N GLN A 267 17.99 -11.44 18.04
CA GLN A 267 16.55 -11.74 18.16
C GLN A 267 15.78 -10.76 19.05
N GLN A 268 16.37 -9.61 19.38
CA GLN A 268 15.65 -8.52 20.03
C GLN A 268 14.73 -7.88 19.02
N LYS A 269 13.52 -7.57 19.46
CA LYS A 269 12.49 -6.93 18.63
C LYS A 269 12.08 -5.62 19.29
N ARG A 270 11.93 -4.58 18.48
CA ARG A 270 11.38 -3.30 18.91
C ARG A 270 10.41 -2.76 17.87
N GLN A 271 9.57 -1.83 18.30
CA GLN A 271 8.56 -1.22 17.47
C GLN A 271 8.51 0.29 17.61
N ALA A 272 8.13 0.95 16.52
CA ALA A 272 7.80 2.36 16.45
C ALA A 272 6.42 2.50 15.81
N THR A 273 5.48 3.13 16.52
CA THR A 273 4.13 3.39 16.03
C THR A 273 3.89 4.90 15.97
N TYR A 274 3.32 5.39 14.88
CA TYR A 274 2.99 6.79 14.66
C TYR A 274 1.50 6.91 14.37
N ASN A 275 0.76 7.66 15.18
CA ASN A 275 -0.70 7.73 15.06
C ASN A 275 -1.20 8.63 13.93
N THR A 276 -0.29 9.44 13.37
CA THR A 276 -0.56 10.27 12.20
C THR A 276 0.50 9.99 11.15
N PHE A 277 0.15 9.16 10.17
CA PHE A 277 0.97 8.81 9.03
C PHE A 277 0.32 9.25 7.71
N ARG A 278 1.10 9.92 6.87
CA ARG A 278 0.68 10.31 5.52
C ARG A 278 1.86 10.41 4.57
N VAL A 279 1.63 10.00 3.33
CA VAL A 279 2.54 10.25 2.21
C VAL A 279 1.83 11.19 1.24
N ALA A 280 2.46 12.33 0.92
CA ALA A 280 1.88 13.31 0.01
C ALA A 280 1.89 12.83 -1.46
N ALA A 281 1.22 13.55 -2.35
CA ALA A 281 1.22 13.23 -3.78
C ALA A 281 2.61 13.39 -4.41
N GLU A 282 2.80 12.85 -5.61
CA GLU A 282 4.05 12.99 -6.39
C GLU A 282 4.41 14.46 -6.66
N ALA A 283 3.42 15.31 -6.92
CA ALA A 283 3.60 16.77 -7.07
C ALA A 283 4.17 17.45 -5.81
N GLN A 284 4.03 16.80 -4.66
CA GLN A 284 4.60 17.20 -3.38
C GLN A 284 5.77 16.31 -2.97
N ARG A 285 6.35 15.58 -3.93
CA ARG A 285 7.54 14.73 -3.81
C ARG A 285 7.40 13.67 -2.72
N TYR A 286 6.21 13.07 -2.63
CA TYR A 286 5.89 12.03 -1.65
C TYR A 286 6.28 12.37 -0.20
N ARG A 287 6.16 13.66 0.17
CA ARG A 287 6.55 14.16 1.49
C ARG A 287 5.93 13.32 2.63
N LEU A 288 6.78 12.90 3.57
CA LEU A 288 6.38 12.13 4.75
C LEU A 288 5.69 13.02 5.78
N THR A 289 4.65 12.49 6.42
CA THR A 289 4.17 12.90 7.73
C THR A 289 4.18 11.69 8.64
N ALA A 290 4.88 11.75 9.77
CA ALA A 290 4.93 10.70 10.78
C ALA A 290 5.00 11.32 12.17
N ARG A 291 3.86 11.39 12.85
CA ARG A 291 3.69 12.12 14.13
C ARG A 291 2.97 11.27 15.17
N GLU A 292 2.92 11.78 16.40
CA GLU A 292 2.31 11.10 17.55
C GLU A 292 2.95 9.72 17.78
N TYR A 293 4.27 9.75 17.99
CA TYR A 293 5.08 8.56 18.20
C TYR A 293 4.75 7.86 19.53
N SER A 294 4.78 6.53 19.49
CA SER A 294 4.81 5.64 20.65
C SER A 294 5.64 4.39 20.32
N GLY A 295 6.17 3.72 21.35
CA GLY A 295 6.93 2.47 21.20
C GLY A 295 8.26 2.48 21.95
N ASP A 296 9.05 1.43 21.72
CA ASP A 296 10.29 1.13 22.44
C ASP A 296 11.55 1.21 21.54
N ALA A 297 11.38 1.35 20.22
CA ALA A 297 12.49 1.56 19.29
C ALA A 297 13.12 2.96 19.36
N GLY A 298 12.49 3.91 20.07
CA GLY A 298 12.76 5.34 20.00
C GLY A 298 12.33 5.98 18.66
N ASN A 299 12.22 7.31 18.65
CA ASN A 299 11.69 8.07 17.52
C ASN A 299 12.78 8.54 16.55
N ALA A 300 13.27 7.65 15.68
CA ALA A 300 14.28 8.02 14.70
C ALA A 300 13.72 8.86 13.53
N LEU A 301 12.41 8.81 13.23
CA LEU A 301 11.82 9.66 12.18
C LEU A 301 11.75 11.13 12.58
N SER A 302 11.76 11.43 13.89
CA SER A 302 11.88 12.79 14.42
C SER A 302 13.00 12.89 15.45
N TYR A 303 14.22 12.62 15.01
CA TYR A 303 15.39 12.55 15.89
C TYR A 303 15.90 13.94 16.34
N SER A 304 16.13 14.87 15.41
CA SER A 304 16.60 16.22 15.74
C SER A 304 16.31 17.24 14.63
N LYS A 305 16.50 18.54 14.89
CA LYS A 305 16.28 19.62 13.89
C LYS A 305 17.04 19.44 12.57
N ARG A 306 18.17 18.72 12.56
CA ARG A 306 19.03 18.50 11.38
C ARG A 306 18.93 17.11 10.76
N TYR A 307 18.28 16.18 11.48
CA TYR A 307 18.16 14.78 11.09
C TYR A 307 16.73 14.33 11.38
N ASN A 308 15.78 15.03 10.78
CA ASN A 308 14.35 14.76 10.95
C ASN A 308 13.77 14.34 9.61
N HIS A 309 13.10 13.19 9.60
CA HIS A 309 12.44 12.64 8.41
C HIS A 309 10.98 13.13 8.29
N ASP A 310 10.32 13.53 9.39
CA ASP A 310 8.98 14.14 9.33
C ASP A 310 9.01 15.43 8.49
N GLY A 311 8.09 15.51 7.52
CA GLY A 311 7.98 16.62 6.60
C GLY A 311 9.05 16.66 5.50
N ARG A 312 9.92 15.66 5.36
CA ARG A 312 10.89 15.60 4.26
C ARG A 312 10.30 15.01 2.99
N ALA A 313 10.78 15.48 1.84
CA ALA A 313 10.48 14.89 0.55
C ALA A 313 11.22 13.55 0.41
N PHE A 314 10.70 12.68 -0.46
CA PHE A 314 11.40 11.46 -0.84
C PHE A 314 12.48 11.81 -1.86
N SER A 315 13.64 11.15 -1.78
CA SER A 315 14.74 11.26 -2.75
C SER A 315 15.20 9.86 -3.19
N THR A 316 15.68 9.75 -4.41
CA THR A 316 16.32 8.56 -5.00
C THR A 316 17.64 8.95 -5.66
N ASN A 317 18.44 7.97 -6.08
CA ASN A 317 19.73 8.23 -6.71
C ASN A 317 19.63 9.15 -7.95
N ASP A 318 18.53 9.10 -8.68
CA ASP A 318 18.23 9.85 -9.90
C ASP A 318 17.36 11.09 -9.68
N ARG A 319 16.82 11.29 -8.47
CA ARG A 319 16.03 12.48 -8.10
C ARG A 319 16.34 12.95 -6.69
N ASP A 320 17.11 14.02 -6.62
CA ASP A 320 17.48 14.69 -5.38
C ASP A 320 16.40 15.71 -4.95
N HIS A 321 15.79 15.45 -3.81
CA HIS A 321 14.89 16.37 -3.11
C HIS A 321 15.26 16.52 -1.63
N ASP A 322 16.46 16.11 -1.25
CA ASP A 322 16.91 16.23 0.13
C ASP A 322 17.43 17.64 0.43
N ARG A 323 17.95 17.85 1.63
CA ARG A 323 18.41 19.18 2.08
C ARG A 323 19.92 19.29 2.15
N TYR A 324 20.64 18.27 1.69
CA TYR A 324 22.08 18.29 1.68
C TYR A 324 22.57 19.11 0.48
N THR A 325 23.08 20.30 0.73
CA THR A 325 23.46 21.25 -0.33
C THR A 325 24.66 20.83 -1.17
N SER A 326 25.38 19.78 -0.76
CA SER A 326 26.67 19.39 -1.33
C SER A 326 26.62 18.04 -2.07
N GLY A 327 25.44 17.47 -2.27
CA GLY A 327 25.24 16.24 -3.02
C GLY A 327 23.91 15.58 -2.70
N ASN A 328 23.67 14.40 -3.28
CA ASN A 328 22.45 13.63 -3.09
C ASN A 328 22.67 12.55 -2.01
N CYS A 329 21.92 12.63 -0.90
CA CYS A 329 21.97 11.63 0.16
C CYS A 329 21.54 10.24 -0.35
N ALA A 330 20.52 10.18 -1.19
CA ALA A 330 20.00 8.92 -1.72
C ALA A 330 21.02 8.21 -2.62
N GLU A 331 21.78 8.97 -3.41
CA GLU A 331 22.90 8.46 -4.20
C GLU A 331 24.03 7.96 -3.28
N TYR A 332 24.41 8.74 -2.26
CA TYR A 332 25.52 8.41 -1.37
C TYR A 332 25.25 7.19 -0.49
N TYR A 333 24.01 7.05 0.03
CA TYR A 333 23.59 5.94 0.88
C TYR A 333 22.95 4.78 0.10
N GLY A 334 22.81 4.91 -1.23
CA GLY A 334 22.32 3.83 -2.10
C GLY A 334 20.91 3.34 -1.76
N ALA A 335 19.98 4.25 -1.45
CA ALA A 335 18.61 3.90 -1.11
C ALA A 335 17.65 5.05 -1.42
N GLY A 336 16.39 4.74 -1.71
CA GLY A 336 15.32 5.75 -1.74
C GLY A 336 14.74 5.94 -0.35
N TRP A 337 14.72 7.18 0.15
CA TRP A 337 14.20 7.49 1.49
C TRP A 337 13.79 8.95 1.64
N TRP A 338 13.13 9.27 2.76
CA TRP A 338 12.82 10.65 3.17
C TRP A 338 14.02 11.31 3.84
N PHE A 339 15.10 11.56 3.09
CA PHE A 339 16.33 12.15 3.62
C PHE A 339 16.17 13.62 4.03
N ASP A 340 16.90 14.04 5.07
CA ASP A 340 17.10 15.45 5.44
C ASP A 340 18.51 15.88 4.99
N ALA A 341 19.48 15.99 5.90
CA ALA A 341 20.89 16.23 5.57
C ALA A 341 21.84 15.46 6.53
N CYS A 342 21.92 14.13 6.49
CA CYS A 342 21.17 13.23 5.59
C CYS A 342 20.18 12.33 6.34
N LEU A 343 20.61 11.62 7.39
CA LEU A 343 19.75 10.62 8.03
C LEU A 343 19.98 10.41 9.53
N ALA A 344 18.90 10.06 10.21
CA ALA A 344 18.89 9.36 11.51
C ALA A 344 18.26 7.95 11.40
N SER A 345 17.75 7.59 10.23
CA SER A 345 17.21 6.26 9.89
C SER A 345 17.32 6.00 8.40
N ASN A 346 17.56 4.75 8.02
CA ASN A 346 17.52 4.28 6.63
C ASN A 346 17.04 2.83 6.62
N LEU A 347 15.73 2.62 6.47
CA LEU A 347 15.17 1.27 6.48
C LEU A 347 15.25 0.58 5.09
N ASN A 348 15.54 1.37 4.06
CA ASN A 348 15.73 0.90 2.69
C ASN A 348 17.23 0.70 2.34
N GLY A 349 18.12 0.77 3.33
CA GLY A 349 19.56 0.60 3.15
C GLY A 349 19.97 -0.78 2.65
N LEU A 350 21.26 -0.93 2.37
CA LEU A 350 21.86 -2.21 1.99
C LEU A 350 21.71 -3.24 3.11
N PHE A 351 21.47 -4.49 2.72
CA PHE A 351 21.33 -5.59 3.65
C PHE A 351 22.70 -6.12 4.07
N TYR A 352 23.18 -5.71 5.25
CA TYR A 352 24.39 -6.26 5.86
C TYR A 352 24.05 -7.26 6.97
N HIS A 353 24.88 -8.29 7.10
CA HIS A 353 24.72 -9.32 8.11
C HIS A 353 25.35 -8.88 9.46
N GLY A 354 24.64 -8.01 10.18
CA GLY A 354 25.04 -7.54 11.50
C GLY A 354 26.06 -6.41 11.43
N ARG A 355 27.26 -6.66 11.96
CA ARG A 355 28.32 -5.65 11.97
C ARG A 355 28.98 -5.51 10.60
N TYR A 356 29.26 -4.28 10.20
CA TYR A 356 29.93 -3.99 8.94
C TYR A 356 30.80 -2.73 9.02
N SER A 357 31.75 -2.62 8.09
CA SER A 357 32.63 -1.45 7.93
C SER A 357 32.29 -0.70 6.64
N GLY A 358 32.75 0.56 6.52
CA GLY A 358 32.56 1.37 5.30
C GLY A 358 31.59 2.53 5.47
N LEU A 359 30.66 2.71 4.53
CA LEU A 359 29.67 3.80 4.56
C LEU A 359 28.52 3.46 5.50
N THR A 360 27.82 4.43 6.09
CA THR A 360 26.62 4.15 6.91
C THR A 360 25.37 3.98 6.07
N ASN A 361 25.38 2.99 5.17
CA ASN A 361 24.35 2.73 4.18
C ASN A 361 23.53 1.46 4.45
N GLY A 362 23.73 0.78 5.59
CA GLY A 362 22.95 -0.39 5.99
C GLY A 362 21.52 -0.06 6.46
N ILE A 363 20.76 -1.09 6.83
CA ILE A 363 19.43 -0.94 7.44
C ILE A 363 19.60 -0.41 8.86
N TYR A 364 19.19 0.83 9.11
CA TYR A 364 19.55 1.57 10.33
C TYR A 364 18.39 2.34 10.98
N TRP A 365 18.41 2.38 12.32
CA TRP A 365 17.45 3.09 13.18
C TRP A 365 18.14 3.76 14.38
N GLY A 366 18.30 5.07 14.34
CA GLY A 366 19.28 5.75 15.19
C GLY A 366 18.96 6.04 16.63
N THR A 367 17.81 5.59 17.10
CA THR A 367 17.46 5.63 18.51
C THR A 367 17.62 4.28 19.20
N TRP A 368 18.05 3.23 18.48
CA TRP A 368 18.30 1.92 19.07
C TRP A 368 19.80 1.58 19.12
N TYR A 369 20.49 1.57 17.99
CA TYR A 369 21.94 1.35 17.95
C TYR A 369 22.71 2.64 17.62
N ILE A 370 23.91 2.76 18.20
CA ILE A 370 24.89 3.77 17.82
C ILE A 370 25.27 3.52 16.35
N LEU A 371 25.28 4.56 15.49
CA LEU A 371 25.61 4.41 14.07
C LEU A 371 26.96 3.74 13.88
N THR A 372 27.91 4.14 14.70
CA THR A 372 29.31 3.76 14.59
C THR A 372 29.86 3.54 15.97
N ASP A 373 30.32 2.33 16.24
CA ASP A 373 31.10 2.03 17.42
C ASP A 373 32.37 2.89 17.39
N SER A 374 32.54 3.74 18.40
CA SER A 374 33.65 4.70 18.46
C SER A 374 35.02 4.04 18.60
N HIS A 375 35.07 2.78 19.07
CA HIS A 375 36.31 2.05 19.27
C HIS A 375 36.67 1.23 18.02
N SER A 376 35.71 0.51 17.44
CA SER A 376 35.98 -0.35 16.28
C SER A 376 35.73 0.34 14.93
N GLY A 377 34.99 1.45 14.90
CA GLY A 377 34.53 2.10 13.66
C GLY A 377 33.47 1.28 12.91
N GLU A 378 33.00 0.18 13.49
CA GLU A 378 31.98 -0.70 12.91
C GLU A 378 30.59 -0.08 13.06
N ARG A 379 29.72 -0.47 12.14
CA ARG A 379 28.31 -0.08 12.09
C ARG A 379 27.45 -1.32 12.24
N TYR A 380 26.17 -1.13 12.50
CA TYR A 380 25.23 -2.24 12.67
C TYR A 380 24.05 -2.12 11.71
N SER A 381 23.72 -3.21 11.02
CA SER A 381 22.55 -3.34 10.16
C SER A 381 21.55 -4.31 10.78
N PHE A 382 20.28 -3.91 10.82
CA PHE A 382 19.21 -4.78 11.31
C PHE A 382 19.03 -6.02 10.46
N LYS A 383 18.55 -7.09 11.10
CA LYS A 383 18.27 -8.39 10.46
C LYS A 383 16.98 -8.34 9.67
N SER A 384 15.95 -7.72 10.22
CA SER A 384 14.69 -7.51 9.51
C SER A 384 14.02 -6.19 9.90
N VAL A 385 13.25 -5.66 8.96
CA VAL A 385 12.37 -4.53 9.19
C VAL A 385 11.09 -4.70 8.39
N GLU A 386 9.97 -4.38 9.02
CA GLU A 386 8.65 -4.36 8.39
C GLU A 386 7.99 -3.02 8.67
N MET A 387 7.41 -2.40 7.64
CA MET A 387 6.59 -1.20 7.77
C MET A 387 5.20 -1.47 7.23
N LYS A 388 4.19 -1.13 8.03
CA LYS A 388 2.79 -1.36 7.70
C LYS A 388 1.89 -0.20 8.11
N THR A 389 0.79 -0.05 7.39
CA THR A 389 -0.19 1.02 7.60
C THR A 389 -1.59 0.47 7.70
N ARG A 390 -2.45 1.16 8.46
CA ARG A 390 -3.90 0.93 8.47
C ARG A 390 -4.64 2.21 8.85
N PRO A 391 -5.94 2.36 8.50
CA PRO A 391 -6.78 3.42 9.04
C PRO A 391 -6.78 3.42 10.59
N ARG A 392 -6.76 4.59 11.21
CA ARG A 392 -6.75 4.72 12.68
C ARG A 392 -8.04 4.22 13.34
N ASN A 393 -9.18 4.58 12.75
CA ASN A 393 -10.52 4.22 13.25
C ASN A 393 -11.01 2.95 12.54
N PHE A 394 -10.21 1.90 12.66
CA PHE A 394 -10.40 0.64 11.99
C PHE A 394 -11.50 -0.21 12.59
#